data_AF-A0A6B2VB61-F1
#
_entry.id   AF-A0A6B2VB61-F1
#
_cell.length_a   1.000
_cell.length_b   1.000
_cell.length_c   1.000
_cell.angle_alpha   90.00
_cell.angle_beta   90.00
_cell.angle_gamma   90.00
#
_symmetry.space_group_name_H-M   'P 1'
#
loop_
_entity.id
_entity.type
_entity.pdbx_description
1 polymer ?
#
loop_
_entity_poly.entity_id
_entity_poly.type
_entity_poly.pdbx_seq_one_letter_code
_entity_poly.pdbx_strand_id
1 'polypeptide(L)'
;GGLRFHPSVNLGIVKFLGFEQIFKNALTGMPIGGGKGGADFDPKGRSDAEIMRFCQSFMTELHRHLGEYTDVPAGDIGVGGREIGYLFG
;
A
#
# COMPACT_ATOMS: atom_id res chain seq x y z
N GLY A 1 5.16 -4.25 -2.41
CA GLY A 1 4.97 -3.19 -3.44
C GLY A 1 4.15 -2.03 -2.88
N GLY A 2 3.97 -0.91 -3.59
CA GLY A 2 3.33 0.29 -3.00
C GLY A 2 1.82 0.16 -2.69
N LEU A 3 1.34 0.83 -1.63
CA LEU A 3 -0.07 0.97 -1.23
C LEU A 3 -0.63 2.31 -1.69
N ARG A 4 -1.81 2.32 -2.33
CA ARG A 4 -2.47 3.54 -2.82
C ARG A 4 -3.81 3.81 -2.12
N PHE A 5 -4.00 5.00 -1.57
CA PHE A 5 -5.28 5.48 -1.05
C PHE A 5 -5.83 6.56 -1.98
N HIS A 6 -6.82 6.19 -2.78
CA HIS A 6 -7.45 7.11 -3.73
C HIS A 6 -8.86 6.61 -4.11
N PRO A 7 -9.87 7.48 -4.25
CA PRO A 7 -11.26 7.08 -4.51
C PRO A 7 -11.49 6.33 -5.83
N SER A 8 -10.52 6.35 -6.75
CA SER A 8 -10.57 5.56 -7.98
C SER A 8 -10.08 4.13 -7.83
N VAL A 9 -9.44 3.76 -6.71
CA VAL A 9 -8.85 2.44 -6.50
C VAL A 9 -9.93 1.37 -6.63
N ASN A 10 -9.65 0.37 -7.45
CA ASN A 10 -10.44 -0.84 -7.60
C ASN A 10 -9.51 -2.01 -7.96
N LEU A 11 -10.03 -3.23 -7.93
CA LEU A 11 -9.24 -4.43 -8.19
C LEU A 11 -8.53 -4.40 -9.56
N GLY A 12 -9.17 -3.84 -10.59
CA GLY A 12 -8.58 -3.72 -11.93
C GLY A 12 -7.32 -2.86 -11.92
N ILE A 13 -7.38 -1.68 -11.30
CA ILE A 13 -6.25 -0.76 -11.17
C ILE A 13 -5.13 -1.39 -10.32
N VAL A 14 -5.47 -2.03 -9.20
CA VAL A 14 -4.48 -2.69 -8.34
C VAL A 14 -3.77 -3.83 -9.10
N LYS A 15 -4.50 -4.65 -9.84
CA LYS A 15 -3.91 -5.71 -10.67
C LYS A 15 -3.02 -5.17 -11.77
N PHE A 16 -3.44 -4.12 -12.46
CA PHE A 16 -2.64 -3.48 -13.50
C PHE A 16 -1.29 -2.99 -12.94
N LEU A 17 -1.32 -2.21 -11.86
CA LEU A 17 -0.10 -1.71 -11.21
C LEU A 17 0.75 -2.84 -10.62
N GLY A 18 0.12 -3.86 -10.03
CA GLY A 18 0.80 -5.04 -9.50
C GLY A 18 1.51 -5.85 -10.58
N PHE A 19 0.88 -5.98 -11.76
CA PHE A 19 1.47 -6.65 -12.92
C PHE A 19 2.71 -5.91 -13.42
N GLU A 20 2.63 -4.58 -13.59
CA GLU A 20 3.80 -3.79 -13.98
C GLU A 20 4.92 -3.83 -12.92
N GLN A 21 4.56 -3.91 -11.64
CA GLN A 21 5.52 -4.00 -10.54
C GLN A 21 6.41 -5.24 -10.62
N ILE A 22 5.93 -6.35 -11.19
CA ILE A 22 6.72 -7.57 -11.41
C ILE A 22 7.93 -7.26 -12.29
N PHE A 23 7.69 -6.70 -13.48
CA PHE A 23 8.75 -6.41 -14.45
C PHE A 23 9.66 -5.30 -13.95
N LYS A 24 9.08 -4.24 -13.36
CA LYS A 24 9.86 -3.15 -12.77
C LYS A 24 10.86 -3.67 -11.73
N ASN A 25 10.42 -4.56 -10.84
CA ASN A 25 11.28 -5.09 -9.78
C ASN A 25 12.31 -6.10 -10.34
N ALA A 26 11.92 -6.95 -11.29
CA ALA A 26 12.85 -7.88 -11.94
C ALA A 26 14.04 -7.15 -12.59
N LEU A 27 13.81 -5.97 -13.18
CA LEU A 27 14.85 -5.15 -13.80
C LEU A 27 15.85 -4.52 -12.82
N THR A 28 15.58 -4.57 -11.51
CA THR A 28 16.54 -4.07 -10.49
C THR A 28 17.70 -5.02 -10.23
N GLY A 29 17.57 -6.31 -10.60
CA GLY A 29 18.53 -7.36 -10.24
C GLY A 29 18.50 -7.79 -8.77
N MET A 30 17.59 -7.22 -7.95
CA MET A 30 17.40 -7.59 -6.55
C MET A 30 16.33 -8.70 -6.41
N PRO A 31 16.38 -9.51 -5.32
CA PRO A 31 15.40 -10.57 -5.08
C PRO A 31 14.07 -10.01 -4.55
N ILE A 32 13.37 -9.21 -5.36
CA ILE A 32 12.13 -8.52 -4.98
C ILE A 32 11.00 -8.97 -5.92
N GLY A 33 9.97 -9.59 -5.35
CA GLY A 33 8.75 -9.96 -6.08
C GLY A 33 7.90 -8.75 -6.49
N GLY A 34 6.75 -8.99 -7.12
CA GLY A 34 5.80 -7.95 -7.53
C GLY A 34 4.49 -8.03 -6.75
N GLY A 35 3.93 -6.87 -6.40
CA GLY A 35 2.67 -6.78 -5.68
C GLY A 35 2.19 -5.33 -5.59
N LYS A 36 0.89 -5.14 -5.31
CA LYS A 36 0.27 -3.84 -5.12
C LYS A 36 -0.93 -3.98 -4.20
N GLY A 37 -1.20 -2.93 -3.43
CA GLY A 37 -2.40 -2.86 -2.60
C GLY A 37 -2.93 -1.44 -2.51
N GLY A 38 -3.97 -1.26 -1.70
CA GLY A 38 -4.59 0.05 -1.52
C GLY A 38 -6.03 -0.05 -1.05
N ALA A 39 -6.67 1.10 -0.99
CA ALA A 39 -8.07 1.27 -0.67
C ALA A 39 -8.65 2.43 -1.48
N ASP A 40 -9.97 2.41 -1.68
CA ASP A 40 -10.76 3.51 -2.24
C ASP A 40 -10.98 4.67 -1.25
N PHE A 41 -10.28 4.64 -0.11
CA PHE A 41 -10.24 5.72 0.86
C PHE A 41 -9.61 6.99 0.26
N ASP A 42 -10.30 8.12 0.42
CA ASP A 42 -9.77 9.44 0.06
C ASP A 42 -9.18 10.14 1.31
N PRO A 43 -7.85 10.32 1.39
CA PRO A 43 -7.21 11.04 2.49
C PRO A 43 -7.40 12.56 2.40
N LYS A 44 -7.85 13.11 1.26
CA LYS A 44 -8.05 14.55 1.10
C LYS A 44 -9.19 15.02 2.00
N GLY A 45 -8.95 16.13 2.70
CA GLY A 45 -9.92 16.71 3.63
C GLY A 45 -10.11 15.92 4.93
N ARG A 46 -9.31 14.88 5.19
CA ARG A 46 -9.32 14.13 6.45
C ARG A 46 -8.32 14.74 7.44
N SER A 47 -8.69 14.72 8.71
CA SER A 47 -7.78 15.03 9.81
C SER A 47 -6.73 13.94 9.98
N ASP A 48 -5.59 14.29 10.58
CA ASP A 48 -4.53 13.32 10.91
C ASP A 48 -5.05 12.15 11.76
N ALA A 49 -5.97 12.42 12.69
CA ALA A 49 -6.59 11.40 13.53
C ALA A 49 -7.51 10.44 12.74
N GLU A 50 -8.24 10.93 11.73
CA GLU A 50 -9.01 10.06 10.84
C GLU A 50 -8.11 9.18 9.98
N ILE A 51 -7.03 9.74 9.44
CA ILE A 51 -6.05 8.99 8.64
C ILE A 51 -5.36 7.92 9.49
N MET A 52 -4.97 8.25 10.73
CA MET A 52 -4.38 7.30 11.67
C MET A 52 -5.34 6.15 11.98
N ARG A 53 -6.60 6.45 12.34
CA ARG A 53 -7.62 5.43 12.61
C ARG A 53 -7.87 4.53 11.39
N PHE A 54 -7.89 5.11 10.20
CA PHE A 54 -8.01 4.35 8.96
C PHE A 54 -6.81 3.40 8.76
N CYS A 55 -5.58 3.89 8.91
CA CYS A 55 -4.36 3.07 8.77
C CYS A 55 -4.36 1.91 9.78
N GLN A 56 -4.73 2.15 11.03
CA GLN A 56 -4.84 1.13 12.06
C GLN A 56 -5.91 0.08 11.72
N SER A 57 -7.09 0.52 11.26
CA SER A 57 -8.15 -0.38 10.81
C SER A 57 -7.71 -1.22 9.61
N PHE A 58 -7.00 -0.62 8.66
CA PHE A 58 -6.48 -1.30 7.48
C PHE A 58 -5.44 -2.38 7.85
N MET A 59 -4.52 -2.06 8.76
CA MET A 59 -3.49 -3.00 9.23
C MET A 59 -4.02 -4.08 10.15
N THR A 60 -5.13 -3.84 10.86
CA THR A 60 -5.80 -4.87 11.68
C THR A 60 -6.12 -6.12 10.86
N GLU A 61 -6.43 -5.98 9.57
CA GLU A 61 -6.54 -7.12 8.67
C GLU A 61 -5.23 -7.42 7.94
N LEU A 62 -4.61 -6.41 7.32
CA LEU A 62 -3.48 -6.65 6.39
C LEU A 62 -2.27 -7.32 7.05
N HIS A 63 -1.98 -7.07 8.33
CA HIS A 63 -0.75 -7.54 8.98
C HIS A 63 -0.54 -9.06 8.90
N ARG A 64 -1.62 -9.87 8.89
CA ARG A 64 -1.53 -11.34 8.82
C ARG A 64 -1.08 -11.87 7.46
N HIS A 65 -1.01 -10.99 6.46
CA HIS A 65 -0.56 -11.29 5.09
C HIS A 65 0.81 -10.71 4.78
N LEU A 66 1.39 -9.94 5.71
CA LEU A 66 2.68 -9.29 5.55
C LEU A 66 3.77 -10.02 6.32
N GLY A 67 5.01 -9.75 5.94
CA GLY A 67 6.18 -10.25 6.63
C GLY A 67 7.42 -9.93 5.82
N GLU A 68 8.56 -9.81 6.49
CA GLU A 68 9.83 -9.44 5.86
C GLU A 68 10.23 -10.36 4.70
N TYR A 69 9.80 -11.63 4.75
CA TYR A 69 10.02 -12.63 3.70
C TYR A 69 8.74 -13.01 2.92
N THR A 70 7.63 -12.31 3.13
CA THR A 70 6.32 -12.62 2.50
C THR A 70 5.86 -11.48 1.59
N ASP A 71 5.54 -10.32 2.15
CA ASP A 71 5.19 -9.11 1.40
C ASP A 71 5.60 -7.87 2.21
N VAL A 72 6.27 -6.94 1.51
CA VAL A 72 6.81 -5.70 2.06
C VAL A 72 6.15 -4.52 1.33
N PRO A 73 5.12 -3.89 1.95
CA PRO A 73 4.45 -2.75 1.38
C PRO A 73 5.31 -1.48 1.41
N ALA A 74 4.98 -0.52 0.56
CA ALA A 74 5.63 0.80 0.51
C ALA A 74 4.60 1.91 0.25
N GLY A 75 5.04 3.17 0.23
CA GLY A 75 4.19 4.30 -0.13
C GLY A 75 3.81 4.35 -1.62
N ASP A 76 2.70 5.02 -1.92
CA ASP A 76 2.23 5.41 -3.25
C ASP A 76 1.28 6.62 -3.11
N ILE A 77 0.46 6.94 -4.12
CA ILE A 77 -0.52 8.05 -4.06
C ILE A 77 -1.42 7.88 -2.83
N GLY A 78 -1.48 8.91 -1.99
CA GLY A 78 -2.28 8.90 -0.76
C GLY A 78 -1.67 8.14 0.41
N VAL A 79 -0.47 7.53 0.24
CA VAL A 79 0.28 6.85 1.30
C VAL A 79 1.72 7.37 1.30
N GLY A 80 1.97 8.40 2.10
CA GLY A 80 3.30 8.99 2.31
C GLY A 80 3.97 8.50 3.59
N GLY A 81 4.98 9.22 4.04
CA GLY A 81 5.72 8.88 5.27
C GLY A 81 4.83 8.88 6.53
N ARG A 82 3.83 9.77 6.60
CA ARG A 82 2.87 9.83 7.71
C ARG A 82 2.04 8.54 7.78
N GLU A 83 1.43 8.13 6.66
CA GLU A 83 0.63 6.91 6.60
C GLU A 83 1.49 5.68 6.86
N ILE A 84 2.70 5.59 6.27
CA ILE A 84 3.64 4.50 6.57
C ILE A 84 3.97 4.44 8.08
N GLY A 85 4.14 5.58 8.74
CA GLY A 85 4.34 5.64 10.19
C GLY A 85 3.17 5.03 10.97
N TYR A 86 1.92 5.35 10.59
CA TYR A 86 0.73 4.77 11.22
C TYR A 86 0.48 3.31 10.85
N LEU A 87 0.91 2.86 9.67
CA LEU A 87 0.79 1.48 9.23
C LEU A 87 1.85 0.58 9.89
N PHE A 88 3.00 1.14 10.24
CA PHE A 88 4.09 0.42 10.91
C PHE A 88 3.90 0.28 12.42
N GLY A 89 3.31 1.31 13.06
CA GLY A 89 3.06 1.35 14.51
C GLY A 89 1.89 0.50 14.96
#